data_AF-A0A8U0PJ34-F1
#
_entry.id   AF-A0A8U0PJ34-F1
#
_cell.length_a   1.000
_cell.length_b   1.000
_cell.length_c   1.000
_cell.angle_alpha   90.00
_cell.angle_beta   90.00
_cell.angle_gamma   90.00
#
_symmetry.space_group_name_H-M   'P 1'
#
loop_
_entity.id
_entity.type
_entity.pdbx_description
1 polymer ?
#
loop_
_entity_poly.entity_id
_entity_poly.type
_entity_poly.pdbx_seq_one_letter_code
_entity_poly.pdbx_strand_id
1 'polypeptide(L)'
;MANKENELTCPEEVQAIHYNDNCVFPVNSVAEAGSKMAGPGNKCSDYFTELSKDHDAMTHVLFGRKLRLNVALTLWRRNASELVAYLIRIEDTGVLLDCLPVITKNLQDEVPCISLGCCVDLLPQVKTILASKYEEHLIVGLHWIQSVIKKWWPELSTNSNSLQDSCSEDRNLQVMKQQLKELWEEGPRLSLVPGTTGEMAKAIESYLLQLH
;
A
#
# COMPACT_ATOMS: atom_id res chain seq x y z
N MET A 1 -23.78 20.82 -59.47
CA MET A 1 -22.48 21.45 -59.75
C MET A 1 -21.68 21.34 -58.46
N ALA A 2 -20.80 20.35 -58.37
CA ALA A 2 -19.38 20.42 -58.78
C ALA A 2 -18.60 21.25 -57.74
N ASN A 3 -17.80 20.65 -56.86
CA ASN A 3 -16.36 20.34 -57.00
C ASN A 3 -15.73 20.91 -55.71
N LYS A 4 -14.64 20.43 -55.08
CA LYS A 4 -13.73 19.31 -55.32
C LYS A 4 -12.88 19.18 -54.03
N GLU A 5 -12.33 18.00 -53.88
CA GLU A 5 -11.28 17.55 -52.97
C GLU A 5 -10.26 18.61 -52.54
N ASN A 6 -9.85 18.57 -51.26
CA ASN A 6 -8.53 19.02 -50.86
C ASN A 6 -7.84 17.88 -50.11
N GLU A 7 -7.08 17.09 -50.88
CA GLU A 7 -6.01 16.26 -50.35
C GLU A 7 -4.86 17.14 -49.88
N LEU A 8 -4.40 16.90 -48.66
CA LEU A 8 -3.05 17.29 -48.23
C LEU A 8 -2.36 16.00 -47.76
N THR A 9 -1.43 15.57 -48.61
CA THR A 9 -0.54 14.44 -48.45
C THR A 9 0.65 14.80 -47.53
N CYS A 10 1.23 13.75 -46.93
CA CYS A 10 2.60 13.63 -46.37
C CYS A 10 2.78 13.83 -44.84
N PRO A 11 3.71 13.09 -44.20
CA PRO A 11 3.98 11.66 -44.35
C PRO A 11 3.94 10.91 -43.00
N GLU A 12 3.71 9.61 -43.08
CA GLU A 12 3.82 8.64 -41.99
C GLU A 12 5.29 8.42 -41.65
N GLU A 13 5.80 9.10 -40.62
CA GLU A 13 7.12 8.85 -40.05
C GLU A 13 6.96 8.10 -38.72
N VAL A 14 6.68 6.79 -38.84
CA VAL A 14 6.78 5.86 -37.71
C VAL A 14 8.27 5.65 -37.44
N GLN A 15 8.88 6.57 -36.69
CA GLN A 15 10.10 6.26 -35.97
C GLN A 15 9.73 5.29 -34.84
N ALA A 16 9.77 3.99 -35.18
CA ALA A 16 9.91 2.94 -34.20
C ALA A 16 11.11 3.30 -33.32
N ILE A 17 10.83 3.70 -32.07
CA ILE A 17 11.84 3.83 -31.05
C ILE A 17 12.40 2.43 -30.86
N HIS A 18 13.52 2.15 -31.53
CA HIS A 18 14.36 1.01 -31.29
C HIS A 18 14.80 1.09 -29.82
N TYR A 19 14.08 0.38 -28.95
CA TYR A 19 14.64 -0.02 -27.67
C TYR A 19 15.81 -0.92 -28.01
N ASN A 20 17.00 -0.35 -27.88
CA ASN A 20 18.27 -1.04 -27.98
C ASN A 20 18.35 -2.05 -26.84
N ASP A 21 17.86 -3.26 -27.08
CA ASP A 21 18.00 -4.42 -26.21
C ASP A 21 19.45 -4.91 -26.28
N ASN A 22 20.34 -4.13 -25.67
CA ASN A 22 21.73 -4.52 -25.42
C ASN A 22 21.83 -5.20 -24.05
N CYS A 23 20.95 -6.16 -23.78
CA CYS A 23 21.20 -7.20 -22.79
C CYS A 23 21.49 -8.54 -23.49
N VAL A 24 22.47 -8.51 -24.41
CA VAL A 24 23.16 -9.73 -24.85
C VAL A 24 24.02 -10.21 -23.68
N PHE A 25 23.44 -11.02 -22.80
CA PHE A 25 24.23 -11.88 -21.93
C PHE A 25 24.99 -12.85 -22.83
N PRO A 26 26.33 -12.97 -22.72
CA PRO A 26 27.08 -13.89 -23.55
C PRO A 26 26.73 -15.32 -23.12
N VAL A 27 25.77 -15.92 -23.81
CA VAL A 27 25.53 -17.36 -23.80
C VAL A 27 26.71 -17.97 -24.54
N ASN A 28 27.65 -18.54 -23.81
CA ASN A 28 28.79 -19.26 -24.37
C ASN A 28 28.28 -20.37 -25.31
N SER A 29 28.41 -20.15 -26.62
CA SER A 29 28.42 -21.24 -27.61
C SER A 29 29.80 -21.90 -27.54
N VAL A 30 29.96 -22.89 -26.67
CA VAL A 30 31.13 -23.78 -26.76
C VAL A 30 30.80 -24.86 -27.78
N ALA A 31 31.15 -24.58 -29.04
CA ALA A 31 31.43 -25.62 -30.01
C ALA A 31 32.65 -26.43 -29.51
N GLU A 32 32.55 -27.75 -29.64
CA GLU A 32 33.55 -28.72 -29.23
C GLU A 32 34.95 -28.37 -29.75
N ALA A 33 35.89 -28.11 -28.83
CA ALA A 33 37.30 -28.31 -29.07
C ALA A 33 37.91 -28.88 -27.78
N GLY A 34 38.35 -30.13 -27.86
CA GLY A 34 38.77 -30.91 -26.71
C GLY A 34 39.88 -30.26 -25.89
N SER A 35 39.71 -30.27 -24.58
CA SER A 35 40.81 -30.32 -23.63
C SER A 35 40.32 -30.91 -22.31
N LYS A 36 40.92 -32.03 -21.93
CA LYS A 36 40.68 -32.71 -20.66
C LYS A 36 41.27 -31.87 -19.53
N MET A 37 40.41 -31.22 -18.74
CA MET A 37 40.69 -30.98 -17.32
C MET A 37 39.37 -30.86 -16.56
N ALA A 38 39.05 -31.88 -15.76
CA ALA A 38 37.94 -31.83 -14.82
C ALA A 38 38.31 -30.87 -13.68
N GLY A 39 37.75 -29.66 -13.73
CA GLY A 39 37.78 -28.61 -12.70
C GLY A 39 36.44 -27.86 -12.75
N PRO A 40 35.98 -27.21 -11.67
CA PRO A 40 34.58 -27.16 -11.24
C PRO A 40 33.68 -26.33 -12.18
N GLY A 41 33.25 -26.94 -13.29
CA GLY A 41 32.28 -26.39 -14.24
C GLY A 41 30.84 -26.31 -13.69
N ASN A 42 30.64 -26.58 -12.39
CA ASN A 42 29.32 -26.62 -11.77
C ASN A 42 28.86 -25.29 -11.16
N LYS A 43 29.78 -24.37 -10.81
CA LYS A 43 29.44 -23.21 -9.96
C LYS A 43 28.51 -22.20 -10.65
N CYS A 44 28.72 -21.92 -11.94
CA CYS A 44 27.97 -20.87 -12.64
C CYS A 44 26.52 -21.26 -12.94
N SER A 45 26.28 -22.51 -13.35
CA SER A 45 24.94 -23.04 -13.62
C SER A 45 24.08 -23.09 -12.34
N ASP A 46 24.71 -23.42 -11.21
CA ASP A 46 24.05 -23.46 -9.90
C ASP A 46 23.57 -22.05 -9.50
N TYR A 47 24.38 -21.00 -9.72
CA TYR A 47 23.98 -19.62 -9.44
C TYR A 47 22.79 -19.13 -10.28
N PHE A 48 22.77 -19.42 -11.58
CA PHE A 48 21.63 -19.02 -12.43
C PHE A 48 20.36 -19.78 -12.09
N THR A 49 20.49 -21.06 -11.71
CA THR A 49 19.35 -21.85 -11.25
C THR A 49 18.82 -21.31 -9.93
N GLU A 50 19.69 -20.92 -9.00
CA GLU A 50 19.32 -20.32 -7.72
C GLU A 50 18.70 -18.92 -7.90
N LEU A 51 19.24 -18.09 -8.81
CA LEU A 51 18.69 -16.76 -9.10
C LEU A 51 17.35 -16.82 -9.82
N SER A 52 17.18 -17.77 -10.74
CA SER A 52 15.93 -17.94 -11.49
C SER A 52 14.86 -18.65 -10.65
N LYS A 53 15.26 -19.20 -9.50
CA LYS A 53 14.35 -19.85 -8.57
C LYS A 53 13.31 -18.83 -8.12
N ASP A 54 12.05 -19.20 -8.26
CA ASP A 54 10.88 -18.39 -7.90
C ASP A 54 10.69 -17.10 -8.74
N HIS A 55 11.42 -16.91 -9.84
CA HIS A 55 11.22 -15.76 -10.74
C HIS A 55 9.78 -15.66 -11.25
N ASP A 56 9.19 -16.79 -11.64
CA ASP A 56 7.81 -16.82 -12.13
C ASP A 56 6.82 -16.44 -11.01
N ALA A 57 7.05 -16.93 -9.79
CA ALA A 57 6.24 -16.57 -8.64
C ALA A 57 6.34 -15.07 -8.34
N MET A 58 7.56 -14.50 -8.34
CA MET A 58 7.78 -13.07 -8.17
C MET A 58 7.07 -12.25 -9.26
N THR A 59 7.19 -12.68 -10.52
CA THR A 59 6.54 -12.01 -11.66
C THR A 59 5.02 -12.02 -11.51
N HIS A 60 4.43 -13.16 -11.16
CA HIS A 60 2.99 -13.28 -10.95
C HIS A 60 2.49 -12.40 -9.81
N VAL A 61 3.19 -12.38 -8.67
CA VAL A 61 2.83 -11.56 -7.50
C VAL A 61 2.91 -10.07 -7.84
N LEU A 62 4.03 -9.61 -8.42
CA LEU A 62 4.24 -8.21 -8.76
C LEU A 62 3.27 -7.73 -9.85
N PHE A 63 3.02 -8.54 -10.87
CA PHE A 63 2.07 -8.21 -11.92
C PHE A 63 0.64 -8.07 -11.36
N GLY A 64 0.20 -9.03 -10.54
CA GLY A 64 -1.11 -8.98 -9.89
C GLY A 64 -1.26 -7.75 -8.99
N ARG A 65 -0.26 -7.45 -8.17
CA ARG A 65 -0.24 -6.28 -7.29
C ARG A 65 -0.25 -4.97 -8.08
N LYS A 66 0.52 -4.86 -9.17
CA LYS A 66 0.52 -3.70 -10.07
C LYS A 66 -0.86 -3.46 -10.68
N LEU A 67 -1.56 -4.50 -11.13
CA LEU A 67 -2.91 -4.37 -11.68
C LEU A 67 -3.88 -3.80 -10.65
N ARG A 68 -3.87 -4.34 -9.42
CA ARG A 68 -4.73 -3.87 -8.33
C ARG A 68 -4.40 -2.44 -7.90
N LEU A 69 -3.12 -2.07 -7.87
CA LEU A 69 -2.67 -0.70 -7.57
C LEU A 69 -3.08 0.30 -8.63
N ASN A 70 -3.08 -0.08 -9.91
CA ASN A 70 -3.57 0.79 -10.98
C ASN A 70 -5.07 1.09 -10.79
N VAL A 71 -5.87 0.08 -10.43
CA VAL A 71 -7.30 0.28 -10.10
C VAL A 71 -7.44 1.19 -8.87
N ALA A 72 -6.67 0.92 -7.81
CA ALA A 72 -6.66 1.76 -6.60
C ALA A 72 -6.34 3.22 -6.92
N LEU A 73 -5.32 3.49 -7.76
CA LEU A 73 -4.94 4.83 -8.16
C LEU A 73 -6.06 5.55 -8.93
N THR A 74 -6.75 4.85 -9.82
CA THR A 74 -7.90 5.41 -10.54
C THR A 74 -9.03 5.80 -9.59
N LEU A 75 -9.35 4.94 -8.62
CA LEU A 75 -10.39 5.21 -7.63
C LEU A 75 -9.99 6.36 -6.69
N TRP A 76 -8.74 6.38 -6.23
CA TRP A 76 -8.20 7.45 -5.39
C TRP A 76 -8.37 8.84 -6.03
N ARG A 77 -8.06 8.97 -7.32
CA ARG A 77 -8.19 10.23 -8.06
C ARG A 77 -9.63 10.71 -8.21
N ARG A 78 -10.59 9.79 -8.13
CA ARG A 78 -12.02 10.07 -8.30
C ARG A 78 -12.67 10.37 -6.95
N ASN A 79 -12.51 9.48 -5.98
CA ASN A 79 -13.11 9.57 -4.66
C ASN A 79 -12.39 8.65 -3.66
N ALA A 80 -11.94 9.22 -2.54
CA ALA A 80 -11.29 8.45 -1.48
C ALA A 80 -12.18 7.34 -0.89
N SER A 81 -13.49 7.55 -0.79
CA SER A 81 -14.43 6.52 -0.32
C SER A 81 -14.52 5.34 -1.27
N GLU A 82 -14.42 5.56 -2.58
CA GLU A 82 -14.39 4.47 -3.56
C GLU A 82 -13.11 3.66 -3.46
N LEU A 83 -11.96 4.31 -3.20
CA LEU A 83 -10.71 3.60 -2.91
C LEU A 83 -10.87 2.71 -1.67
N VAL A 84 -11.38 3.26 -0.56
CA VAL A 84 -11.52 2.52 0.71
C VAL A 84 -12.44 1.32 0.54
N ALA A 85 -13.59 1.49 -0.10
CA ALA A 85 -14.50 0.40 -0.41
C ALA A 85 -13.83 -0.68 -1.28
N TYR A 86 -12.98 -0.29 -2.23
CA TYR A 86 -12.20 -1.23 -3.03
C TYR A 86 -11.16 -1.99 -2.21
N LEU A 87 -10.39 -1.31 -1.37
CA LEU A 87 -9.37 -1.93 -0.51
C LEU A 87 -10.00 -2.96 0.44
N ILE A 88 -11.15 -2.61 1.04
CA ILE A 88 -11.92 -3.51 1.89
C ILE A 88 -12.39 -4.73 1.10
N ARG A 89 -12.87 -4.54 -0.14
CA ARG A 89 -13.42 -5.62 -0.96
C ARG A 89 -12.37 -6.62 -1.45
N ILE A 90 -11.15 -6.17 -1.74
CA ILE A 90 -10.10 -7.07 -2.27
C ILE A 90 -9.34 -7.81 -1.18
N GLU A 91 -9.34 -7.30 0.06
CA GLU A 91 -8.65 -7.87 1.22
C GLU A 91 -7.18 -8.24 0.95
N ASP A 92 -6.52 -7.53 0.04
CA ASP A 92 -5.13 -7.75 -0.32
C ASP A 92 -4.23 -6.90 0.58
N THR A 93 -3.63 -7.53 1.59
CA THR A 93 -2.75 -6.87 2.57
C THR A 93 -1.59 -6.14 1.90
N GLY A 94 -1.04 -6.68 0.80
CA GLY A 94 0.05 -6.03 0.07
C GLY A 94 -0.40 -4.70 -0.53
N VAL A 95 -1.53 -4.71 -1.24
CA VAL A 95 -2.10 -3.49 -1.82
C VAL A 95 -2.47 -2.48 -0.74
N LEU A 96 -3.05 -2.94 0.38
CA LEU A 96 -3.36 -2.07 1.51
C LEU A 96 -2.10 -1.41 2.08
N LEU A 97 -1.02 -2.16 2.27
CA LEU A 97 0.25 -1.64 2.78
C LEU A 97 0.91 -0.61 1.85
N ASP A 98 0.69 -0.71 0.53
CA ASP A 98 1.16 0.31 -0.41
C ASP A 98 0.30 1.58 -0.36
N CYS A 99 -1.01 1.42 -0.19
CA CYS A 99 -1.95 2.54 -0.17
C CYS A 99 -1.98 3.26 1.18
N LEU A 100 -1.76 2.56 2.29
CA LEU A 100 -1.90 3.12 3.63
C LEU A 100 -0.96 4.31 3.88
N PRO A 101 0.32 4.30 3.47
CA PRO A 101 1.19 5.48 3.58
C PRO A 101 0.68 6.69 2.80
N VAL A 102 0.06 6.50 1.63
CA VAL A 102 -0.53 7.58 0.82
C VAL A 102 -1.74 8.18 1.53
N ILE A 103 -2.58 7.31 2.08
CA ILE A 103 -3.75 7.66 2.90
C ILE A 103 -3.29 8.43 4.15
N THR A 104 -2.29 7.92 4.88
CA THR A 104 -1.69 8.55 6.07
C THR A 104 -1.19 9.95 5.75
N LYS A 105 -0.47 10.11 4.63
CA LYS A 105 0.02 11.43 4.19
C LYS A 105 -1.16 12.39 3.95
N ASN A 106 -2.22 11.94 3.31
CA ASN A 106 -3.39 12.79 3.07
C ASN A 106 -4.10 13.22 4.37
N LEU A 107 -4.13 12.37 5.39
CA LEU A 107 -4.69 12.74 6.70
C LEU A 107 -3.90 13.88 7.38
N GLN A 108 -2.62 14.02 7.05
CA GLN A 108 -1.73 15.06 7.57
C GLN A 108 -1.84 16.38 6.77
N ASP A 109 -2.49 16.37 5.62
CA ASP A 109 -2.72 17.58 4.82
C ASP A 109 -3.77 18.50 5.48
N GLU A 110 -3.74 19.80 5.14
CA GLU A 110 -4.67 20.79 5.67
C GLU A 110 -6.13 20.44 5.33
N VAL A 111 -6.37 20.06 4.07
CA VAL A 111 -7.68 19.63 3.57
C VAL A 111 -7.60 18.16 3.15
N PRO A 112 -7.91 17.22 4.06
CA PRO A 112 -7.92 15.79 3.73
C PRO A 112 -9.08 15.49 2.78
N CYS A 113 -8.85 14.58 1.82
CA CYS A 113 -9.94 14.05 1.00
C CYS A 113 -10.60 12.83 1.65
N ILE A 114 -9.99 12.28 2.71
CA ILE A 114 -10.50 11.15 3.48
C ILE A 114 -11.38 11.63 4.64
N SER A 115 -12.58 11.08 4.73
CA SER A 115 -13.50 11.34 5.83
C SER A 115 -13.25 10.42 7.03
N LEU A 116 -13.76 10.80 8.20
CA LEU A 116 -13.69 9.94 9.40
C LEU A 116 -14.42 8.60 9.19
N GLY A 117 -15.52 8.58 8.44
CA GLY A 117 -16.24 7.35 8.10
C GLY A 117 -15.38 6.38 7.29
N CYS A 118 -14.58 6.89 6.35
CA CYS A 118 -13.60 6.07 5.64
C CYS A 118 -12.56 5.45 6.59
N CYS A 119 -12.13 6.18 7.63
CA CYS A 119 -11.21 5.66 8.63
C CYS A 119 -11.87 4.59 9.50
N VAL A 120 -13.15 4.75 9.88
CA VAL A 120 -13.93 3.74 10.60
C VAL A 120 -13.99 2.44 9.79
N ASP A 121 -14.29 2.54 8.50
CA ASP A 121 -14.38 1.37 7.61
C ASP A 121 -13.02 0.69 7.40
N LEU A 122 -11.93 1.46 7.41
CA LEU A 122 -10.57 0.94 7.18
C LEU A 122 -9.92 0.34 8.43
N LEU A 123 -10.31 0.79 9.63
CA LEU A 123 -9.68 0.38 10.89
C LEU A 123 -9.64 -1.15 11.12
N PRO A 124 -10.67 -1.95 10.78
CA PRO A 124 -10.59 -3.40 10.87
C PRO A 124 -9.46 -4.01 10.03
N GLN A 125 -9.19 -3.47 8.85
CA GLN A 125 -8.09 -3.91 7.99
C GLN A 125 -6.73 -3.49 8.58
N VAL A 126 -6.66 -2.35 9.26
CA VAL A 126 -5.44 -1.95 9.98
C VAL A 126 -5.20 -2.82 11.22
N LYS A 127 -6.27 -3.31 11.89
CA LYS A 127 -6.16 -4.29 12.99
C LYS A 127 -5.46 -5.57 12.50
N THR A 128 -5.74 -6.05 11.29
CA THR A 128 -5.06 -7.25 10.75
C THR A 128 -3.59 -6.97 10.43
N ILE A 129 -3.25 -5.77 9.94
CA ILE A 129 -1.87 -5.32 9.76
C ILE A 129 -1.10 -5.31 11.09
N LEU A 130 -1.71 -4.82 12.17
CA LEU A 130 -1.07 -4.76 13.48
C LEU A 130 -0.87 -6.14 14.14
N ALA A 131 -1.54 -7.18 13.64
CA ALA A 131 -1.30 -8.56 14.05
C ALA A 131 -0.17 -9.25 13.23
N SER A 132 0.44 -8.53 12.28
CA SER A 132 1.51 -9.04 11.43
C SER A 132 2.78 -9.36 12.21
N LYS A 133 3.51 -10.38 11.76
CA LYS A 133 4.86 -10.71 12.24
C LYS A 133 5.96 -9.77 11.69
N TYR A 134 5.64 -8.97 10.69
CA TYR A 134 6.59 -8.09 10.00
C TYR A 134 6.58 -6.71 10.63
N GLU A 135 7.73 -6.25 11.13
CA GLU A 135 7.85 -4.94 11.79
C GLU A 135 7.42 -3.78 10.89
N GLU A 136 7.82 -3.80 9.61
CA GLU A 136 7.43 -2.78 8.63
C GLU A 136 5.90 -2.64 8.50
N HIS A 137 5.15 -3.74 8.63
CA HIS A 137 3.69 -3.68 8.62
C HIS A 137 3.16 -2.96 9.86
N LEU A 138 3.74 -3.26 11.03
CA LEU A 138 3.37 -2.63 12.29
C LEU A 138 3.63 -1.12 12.24
N ILE A 139 4.79 -0.71 11.75
CA ILE A 139 5.17 0.70 11.60
C ILE A 139 4.15 1.44 10.71
N VAL A 140 3.81 0.87 9.56
CA VAL A 140 2.83 1.46 8.63
C VAL A 140 1.43 1.58 9.27
N GLY A 141 0.97 0.56 9.98
CA GLY A 141 -0.31 0.57 10.69
C GLY A 141 -0.35 1.59 11.85
N LEU A 142 0.70 1.62 12.68
CA LEU A 142 0.82 2.54 13.81
C LEU A 142 0.88 4.00 13.35
N HIS A 143 1.64 4.30 12.29
CA HIS A 143 1.68 5.64 11.72
C HIS A 143 0.31 6.13 11.23
N TRP A 144 -0.45 5.23 10.60
CA TRP A 144 -1.80 5.55 10.17
C TRP A 144 -2.71 5.85 11.37
N ILE A 145 -2.74 4.98 12.38
CA ILE A 145 -3.54 5.19 13.60
C ILE A 145 -3.17 6.50 14.28
N GLN A 146 -1.87 6.77 14.42
CA GLN A 146 -1.40 8.01 15.03
C GLN A 146 -1.88 9.23 14.24
N SER A 147 -1.91 9.16 12.91
CA SER A 147 -2.38 10.25 12.06
C SER A 147 -3.89 10.46 12.17
N VAL A 148 -4.67 9.37 12.26
CA VAL A 148 -6.11 9.44 12.56
C VAL A 148 -6.35 10.11 13.91
N ILE A 149 -5.71 9.62 14.98
CA ILE A 149 -5.88 10.18 16.32
C ILE A 149 -5.51 11.67 16.35
N LYS A 150 -4.37 12.04 15.76
CA LYS A 150 -3.92 13.45 15.73
C LYS A 150 -4.88 14.34 14.96
N LYS A 151 -5.40 13.88 13.81
CA LYS A 151 -6.27 14.69 12.96
C LYS A 151 -7.60 15.00 13.65
N TRP A 152 -8.20 14.00 14.29
CA TRP A 152 -9.49 14.12 14.96
C TRP A 152 -9.38 14.26 16.48
N TRP A 153 -8.20 14.60 17.00
CA TRP A 153 -8.00 14.75 18.45
C TRP A 153 -8.94 15.78 19.10
N PRO A 154 -9.15 16.98 18.51
CA PRO A 154 -10.06 17.96 19.09
C PRO A 154 -11.48 17.42 19.28
N GLU A 155 -11.98 16.63 18.33
CA GLU A 155 -13.30 16.02 18.37
C GLU A 155 -13.31 14.82 19.31
N LEU A 156 -12.33 13.92 19.20
CA LEU A 156 -12.25 12.69 20.00
C LEU A 156 -12.08 12.96 21.50
N SER A 157 -11.36 14.02 21.86
CA SER A 157 -11.12 14.41 23.25
C SER A 157 -12.31 15.10 23.91
N THR A 158 -13.27 15.60 23.13
CA THR A 158 -14.49 16.15 23.70
C THR A 158 -15.39 15.03 24.21
N ASN A 159 -15.74 15.11 25.49
CA ASN A 159 -16.81 14.29 26.05
C ASN A 159 -18.15 14.93 25.68
N SER A 160 -18.63 14.65 24.47
CA SER A 160 -19.94 15.08 24.00
C SER A 160 -21.04 14.37 24.78
N ASN A 161 -21.38 14.91 25.95
CA ASN A 161 -22.69 14.72 26.59
C ASN A 161 -23.76 15.60 25.91
N SER A 162 -23.44 16.28 24.79
CA SER A 162 -24.36 17.16 24.09
C SER A 162 -25.39 16.33 23.33
N LEU A 163 -26.56 16.18 23.94
CA LEU A 163 -27.87 15.96 23.34
C LEU A 163 -27.83 15.68 21.83
N GLN A 164 -27.79 14.38 21.52
CA GLN A 164 -28.38 13.69 20.37
C GLN A 164 -29.06 14.59 19.33
N ASP A 165 -28.26 15.34 18.57
CA ASP A 165 -28.68 15.89 17.29
C ASP A 165 -28.00 15.06 16.21
N SER A 166 -28.82 14.38 15.42
CA SER A 166 -28.47 13.20 14.64
C SER A 166 -27.61 13.53 13.40
N CYS A 167 -26.34 13.88 13.60
CA CYS A 167 -25.37 13.99 12.52
C CYS A 167 -24.59 12.69 12.33
N SER A 168 -24.39 12.27 11.08
CA SER A 168 -23.61 11.06 10.74
C SER A 168 -22.15 11.13 11.21
N GLU A 169 -21.58 12.32 11.33
CA GLU A 169 -20.19 12.51 11.79
C GLU A 169 -20.02 12.23 13.28
N ASP A 170 -20.99 12.61 14.13
CA ASP A 170 -20.96 12.29 15.56
C ASP A 170 -21.04 10.77 15.80
N ARG A 171 -21.86 10.07 15.02
CA ARG A 171 -21.90 8.60 15.05
C ARG A 171 -20.55 7.99 14.65
N ASN A 172 -19.92 8.47 13.58
CA ASN A 172 -18.61 7.98 13.16
C ASN A 172 -17.52 8.26 14.20
N LEU A 173 -17.61 9.40 14.91
CA LEU A 173 -16.71 9.73 16.01
C LEU A 173 -16.85 8.76 17.18
N GLN A 174 -18.08 8.47 17.60
CA GLN A 174 -18.35 7.49 18.65
C GLN A 174 -17.86 6.09 18.26
N VAL A 175 -18.14 5.66 17.02
CA VAL A 175 -17.67 4.36 16.51
C VAL A 175 -16.14 4.31 16.46
N MET A 176 -15.49 5.36 15.96
CA MET A 176 -14.03 5.44 15.94
C MET A 176 -13.44 5.38 17.35
N LYS A 177 -13.97 6.17 18.31
CA LYS A 177 -13.52 6.17 19.71
C LYS A 177 -13.64 4.76 20.30
N GLN A 178 -14.75 4.08 20.06
CA GLN A 178 -14.96 2.71 20.54
C GLN A 178 -13.98 1.71 19.90
N GLN A 179 -13.85 1.71 18.57
CA GLN A 179 -12.97 0.78 17.87
C GLN A 179 -11.49 0.99 18.24
N LEU A 180 -11.05 2.23 18.48
CA LEU A 180 -9.69 2.52 18.95
C LEU A 180 -9.43 1.97 20.36
N LYS A 181 -10.42 2.05 21.26
CA LYS A 181 -10.33 1.44 22.60
C LYS A 181 -10.24 -0.08 22.49
N GLU A 182 -11.16 -0.70 21.76
CA GLU A 182 -11.18 -2.15 21.54
C GLU A 182 -9.89 -2.66 20.91
N LEU A 183 -9.36 -1.93 19.92
CA LEU A 183 -8.09 -2.26 19.28
C LEU A 183 -6.94 -2.32 20.29
N TRP A 184 -6.93 -1.43 21.28
CA TRP A 184 -5.84 -1.32 22.25
C TRP A 184 -6.01 -2.23 23.47
N GLU A 185 -7.25 -2.54 23.86
CA GLU A 185 -7.54 -3.49 24.94
C GLU A 185 -7.36 -4.95 24.49
N GLU A 186 -7.82 -5.28 23.27
CA GLU A 186 -7.74 -6.65 22.71
C GLU A 186 -6.47 -6.89 21.88
N GLY A 187 -5.75 -5.83 21.52
CA GLY A 187 -4.63 -5.89 20.59
C GLY A 187 -3.38 -6.56 21.16
N PRO A 188 -2.39 -6.87 20.29
CA PRO A 188 -1.06 -7.26 20.75
C PRO A 188 -0.51 -6.14 21.66
N ARG A 189 0.20 -6.50 22.74
CA ARG A 189 0.84 -5.54 23.64
C ARG A 189 2.07 -4.90 22.97
N LEU A 190 1.84 -4.18 21.87
CA LEU A 190 2.87 -3.54 21.06
C LEU A 190 3.68 -2.53 21.87
N SER A 191 3.09 -1.93 22.91
CA SER A 191 3.79 -1.03 23.83
C SER A 191 4.86 -1.73 24.69
N LEU A 192 4.87 -3.06 24.77
CA LEU A 192 5.93 -3.83 25.46
C LEU A 192 7.10 -4.19 24.55
N VAL A 193 6.95 -4.04 23.23
CA VAL A 193 7.99 -4.34 22.25
C VAL A 193 9.11 -3.30 22.40
N PRO A 194 10.40 -3.69 22.38
CA PRO A 194 11.49 -2.72 22.39
C PRO A 194 11.64 -2.00 21.05
N GLY A 195 12.31 -0.85 21.04
CA GLY A 195 12.61 -0.09 19.83
C GLY A 195 11.49 0.85 19.36
N THR A 196 11.63 1.33 18.13
CA THR A 196 10.78 2.38 17.54
C THR A 196 9.31 1.98 17.50
N THR A 197 9.01 0.74 17.13
CA THR A 197 7.64 0.20 17.07
C THR A 197 6.92 0.31 18.41
N GLY A 198 7.59 -0.09 19.50
CA GLY A 198 6.99 0.01 20.84
C GLY A 198 6.91 1.42 21.38
N GLU A 199 7.87 2.28 21.06
CA GLU A 199 7.80 3.71 21.41
C GLU A 199 6.60 4.40 20.74
N MET A 200 6.35 4.12 19.46
CA MET A 200 5.15 4.61 18.75
C MET A 200 3.87 4.08 19.38
N ALA A 201 3.83 2.79 19.71
CA ALA A 201 2.68 2.19 20.37
C ALA A 201 2.41 2.85 21.73
N LYS A 202 3.43 3.07 22.57
CA LYS A 202 3.28 3.80 23.85
C LYS A 202 2.73 5.21 23.66
N ALA A 203 3.18 5.92 22.62
CA ALA A 203 2.66 7.25 22.32
C ALA A 203 1.16 7.19 21.99
N ILE A 204 0.73 6.23 21.17
CA ILE A 204 -0.69 6.02 20.84
C ILE A 204 -1.48 5.64 22.11
N GLU A 205 -0.99 4.70 22.90
CA GLU A 205 -1.59 4.28 24.18
C GLU A 205 -1.86 5.48 25.09
N SER A 206 -0.90 6.40 25.19
CA SER A 206 -1.05 7.60 26.03
C SER A 206 -2.18 8.53 25.58
N TYR A 207 -2.47 8.60 24.26
CA TYR A 207 -3.62 9.33 23.74
C TYR A 207 -4.92 8.59 24.04
N LEU A 208 -4.95 7.27 23.87
CA LEU A 208 -6.14 6.46 24.09
C LEU A 208 -6.57 6.43 25.56
N LEU A 209 -5.61 6.44 26.50
CA LEU A 209 -5.90 6.55 27.94
C LEU A 209 -6.55 7.89 28.33
N GLN A 210 -6.37 8.93 27.52
CA GLN A 210 -7.00 10.24 27.74
C GLN A 210 -8.43 10.29 27.17
N LEU A 211 -8.80 9.36 26.29
CA LEU A 211 -10.16 9.19 25.80
C LEU A 211 -11.02 8.51 26.88
N HIS A 212 -11.26 9.16 28.02
CA HIS A 212 -12.29 8.70 28.96
C HIS A 212 -13.65 8.73 28.25
#